data_AF-A0A5B2VT42-F1
#
_entry.id   AF-A0A5B2VT42-F1
#
_cell.length_a   1.000
_cell.length_b   1.000
_cell.length_c   1.000
_cell.angle_alpha   90.00
_cell.angle_beta   90.00
_cell.angle_gamma   90.00
#
_symmetry.space_group_name_H-M   'P 1'
#
loop_
_entity.id
_entity.type
_entity.pdbx_description
1 polymer ?
#
loop_
_entity_poly.entity_id
_entity_poly.type
_entity_poly.pdbx_seq_one_letter_code
_entity_poly.pdbx_strand_id
1 'polypeptide(L)' 'MPVKNLKQAIGINDKFQFIQELFRGDVDMYERSIKTINEFHTLQEAEYWIERELKIRQGWLDDTRTVQHFYSLVKKRFS' A
#
# COMPACT_ATOMS: atom_id res chain seq x y z
N MET A 1 12.96 13.48 5.35
CA MET A 1 13.97 12.44 5.05
C MET A 1 13.29 11.40 4.17
N PRO A 2 13.92 10.94 3.08
CA PRO A 2 13.31 9.93 2.21
C PRO A 2 13.06 8.66 3.01
N VAL A 3 11.82 8.17 2.99
CA VAL A 3 11.49 6.91 3.64
C VAL A 3 12.07 5.81 2.76
N LYS A 4 13.15 5.17 3.20
CA LYS A 4 13.80 4.10 2.40
C LYS A 4 12.98 2.80 2.35
N ASN A 5 11.99 2.65 3.23
CA ASN A 5 11.23 1.42 3.36
C ASN A 5 9.76 1.71 3.70
N LEU A 6 8.83 1.32 2.82
CA LEU A 6 7.40 1.49 3.02
C LEU A 6 6.93 0.82 4.33
N LYS A 7 7.50 -0.33 4.69
CA LYS A 7 7.18 -1.04 5.93
C LYS A 7 7.53 -0.24 7.18
N GLN A 8 8.52 0.65 7.11
CA GLN A 8 8.88 1.54 8.22
C GLN A 8 7.97 2.77 8.29
N ALA A 9 7.36 3.17 7.17
CA ALA A 9 6.41 4.28 7.11
C ALA A 9 5.04 3.92 7.70
N ILE A 10 4.67 2.65 7.65
CA ILE A 10 3.37 2.17 8.10
C ILE A 10 3.42 1.88 9.61
N GLY A 11 2.65 2.66 10.38
CA GLY A 11 2.50 2.41 11.82
C GLY A 11 1.69 1.14 12.11
N ILE A 12 1.74 0.67 13.36
CA ILE A 12 0.99 -0.53 13.79
C ILE A 12 -0.53 -0.35 13.55
N ASN A 13 -1.08 0.83 13.85
CA ASN A 13 -2.50 1.11 13.64
C ASN A 13 -2.87 1.10 12.14
N ASP A 14 -2.05 1.74 11.31
CA ASP A 14 -2.23 1.75 9.85
C ASP A 14 -2.18 0.32 9.29
N LYS A 15 -1.24 -0.50 9.77
CA LYS A 15 -1.13 -1.91 9.37
C LYS A 15 -2.43 -2.66 9.65
N PHE A 16 -2.95 -2.58 10.88
CA PHE A 16 -4.20 -3.25 11.23
C PHE A 16 -5.37 -2.75 10.37
N GLN A 17 -5.46 -1.44 10.17
CA GLN A 17 -6.51 -0.84 9.36
C GLN A 17 -6.45 -1.29 7.89
N PHE A 18 -5.26 -1.25 7.28
CA PHE A 18 -5.07 -1.71 5.90
C PHE A 18 -5.41 -3.18 5.75
N ILE A 19 -4.95 -4.05 6.65
CA ILE A 19 -5.27 -5.48 6.60
C ILE A 19 -6.77 -5.69 6.60
N GLN A 20 -7.50 -5.04 7.51
CA GLN A 20 -8.94 -5.20 7.63
C GLN A 20 -9.71 -4.64 6.43
N GLU A 21 -9.44 -3.39 6.05
CA GLU A 21 -10.26 -2.66 5.09
C GLU A 21 -9.84 -2.87 3.63
N LEU A 22 -8.52 -2.96 3.37
CA LEU A 22 -7.97 -3.04 2.02
C LEU A 22 -7.66 -4.50 1.62
N PHE A 23 -7.27 -5.33 2.58
CA PHE A 23 -6.88 -6.72 2.32
C PHE A 23 -7.91 -7.73 2.87
N ARG A 24 -9.07 -7.28 3.37
CA ARG A 24 -10.18 -8.13 3.85
C ARG A 24 -9.75 -9.17 4.88
N GLY A 25 -8.79 -8.81 5.74
CA GLY A 25 -8.22 -9.69 6.76
C GLY A 25 -7.06 -10.59 6.28
N ASP A 26 -6.71 -10.57 4.99
CA ASP A 26 -5.60 -11.37 4.46
C ASP A 26 -4.25 -10.75 4.78
N VAL A 27 -3.66 -11.21 5.89
CA VAL A 27 -2.34 -10.77 6.38
C VAL A 27 -1.23 -11.15 5.41
N ASP A 28 -1.30 -12.32 4.78
CA ASP A 28 -0.24 -12.82 3.91
C ASP A 28 -0.20 -12.03 2.60
N MET A 29 -1.38 -11.72 2.03
CA MET A 29 -1.49 -10.85 0.86
C MET A 29 -1.00 -9.44 1.18
N TYR A 30 -1.30 -8.90 2.36
CA TYR A 30 -0.76 -7.62 2.81
C TYR A 30 0.77 -7.64 2.85
N GLU A 31 1.39 -8.57 3.58
CA GLU A 31 2.85 -8.62 3.73
C GLU A 31 3.56 -8.81 2.38
N ARG A 32 3.04 -9.69 1.50
CA ARG A 32 3.58 -9.86 0.14
C ARG A 32 3.46 -8.58 -0.67
N SER A 33 2.30 -7.91 -0.64
CA SER A 33 2.07 -6.68 -1.40
C SER A 33 2.99 -5.55 -0.94
N ILE A 34 3.15 -5.35 0.37
CA ILE A 34 4.08 -4.34 0.91
C ILE A 34 5.51 -4.63 0.48
N LYS A 35 5.93 -5.91 0.49
CA LYS A 35 7.26 -6.29 0.02
C LYS A 35 7.45 -5.95 -1.46
N THR A 36 6.52 -6.38 -2.33
CA THR A 36 6.57 -6.10 -3.77
C THR A 36 6.61 -4.60 -4.05
N ILE A 37 5.73 -3.82 -3.42
CA ILE A 37 5.68 -2.37 -3.62
C ILE A 37 7.00 -1.71 -3.22
N ASN A 38 7.61 -2.18 -2.13
CA ASN A 38 8.86 -1.62 -1.62
C ASN A 38 10.09 -1.92 -2.50
N GLU A 39 9.99 -2.94 -3.36
CA GLU A 39 11.06 -3.36 -4.29
C GLU A 39 11.05 -2.59 -5.61
N PHE A 40 9.98 -1.85 -5.95
CA PHE A 40 9.96 -1.00 -7.14
C PHE A 40 10.96 0.15 -7.06
N HIS A 41 11.35 0.65 -8.23
CA HIS A 41 12.33 1.73 -8.37
C HIS A 41 11.66 3.09 -8.55
N THR A 42 10.43 3.12 -9.08
CA THR A 42 9.68 4.35 -9.32
C THR A 42 8.26 4.30 -8.75
N LEU A 43 7.70 5.49 -8.47
CA LEU A 43 6.31 5.62 -8.05
C LEU A 43 5.33 5.10 -9.10
N GLN A 44 5.61 5.34 -10.39
CA GLN A 44 4.71 4.93 -11.48
C GLN A 44 4.58 3.40 -11.57
N GLU A 45 5.68 2.66 -11.43
CA GLU A 45 5.66 1.19 -11.40
C GLU A 45 4.81 0.67 -10.23
N ALA A 46 4.99 1.26 -9.04
CA ALA A 46 4.24 0.89 -7.85
C ALA A 46 2.74 1.19 -8.00
N GLU A 47 2.38 2.38 -8.46
CA GLU A 47 0.97 2.76 -8.67
C GLU A 47 0.29 1.87 -9.71
N TYR A 48 0.95 1.60 -10.83
CA TYR A 48 0.42 0.70 -11.86
C TYR A 48 0.20 -0.72 -11.34
N TRP A 49 1.13 -1.24 -10.54
CA TRP A 49 0.98 -2.56 -9.93
C TRP A 49 -0.16 -2.59 -8.91
N ILE A 50 -0.28 -1.57 -8.05
CA ILE A 50 -1.38 -1.46 -7.06
C ILE A 50 -2.72 -1.41 -7.78
N GLU A 51 -2.84 -0.65 -8.86
CA GLU A 51 -4.09 -0.56 -9.63
C GLU A 51 -4.52 -1.93 -10.18
N ARG A 52 -3.59 -2.66 -10.81
CA ARG A 52 -3.90 -3.93 -11.46
C ARG A 52 -4.08 -5.11 -10.49
N GLU A 53 -3.22 -5.20 -9.48
CA GLU A 53 -3.18 -6.40 -8.62
C GLU A 53 -3.94 -6.22 -7.31
N LEU A 54 -4.14 -5.00 -6.83
CA LEU A 54 -4.88 -4.74 -5.58
C LEU A 54 -6.22 -4.10 -5.85
N LYS A 55 -6.25 -2.89 -6.41
CA LYS A 55 -7.47 -2.08 -6.52
C LYS A 55 -8.57 -2.78 -7.30
N ILE A 56 -8.27 -3.31 -8.49
CA ILE A 56 -9.26 -4.03 -9.31
C ILE A 56 -9.69 -5.33 -8.64
N ARG A 57 -8.74 -6.12 -8.11
CA ARG A 57 -9.05 -7.44 -7.52
C ARG A 57 -9.83 -7.34 -6.21
N GLN A 58 -9.47 -6.37 -5.37
CA GLN A 58 -10.03 -6.17 -4.04
C GLN A 58 -11.20 -5.18 -4.03
N GLY A 59 -11.47 -4.51 -5.15
CA GLY A 59 -12.56 -3.54 -5.28
C GLY A 59 -12.36 -2.28 -4.43
N TRP A 60 -11.13 -1.74 -4.39
CA TRP A 60 -10.84 -0.54 -3.60
C TRP A 60 -11.56 0.69 -4.19
N LEU A 61 -12.08 1.53 -3.31
CA LEU A 61 -12.76 2.78 -3.66
C LEU A 61 -11.82 3.96 -3.36
N ASP A 62 -11.47 4.73 -4.38
CA ASP A 62 -10.45 5.81 -4.31
C ASP A 62 -10.82 6.96 -3.36
N ASP A 63 -12.11 7.14 -3.10
CA ASP A 63 -12.64 8.17 -2.22
C ASP A 63 -12.56 7.77 -0.74
N THR A 64 -12.26 6.52 -0.45
CA THR A 64 -12.11 6.07 0.94
C THR A 64 -10.81 6.61 1.54
N ARG A 65 -10.92 7.10 2.77
CA ARG A 65 -9.77 7.67 3.51
C ARG A 65 -8.61 6.68 3.62
N THR A 66 -8.92 5.40 3.77
CA THR A 66 -7.92 4.34 3.93
C THR A 66 -7.13 4.09 2.65
N VAL A 67 -7.78 4.11 1.49
CA VAL A 67 -7.10 4.03 0.18
C VAL A 67 -6.20 5.25 -0.02
N GLN A 68 -6.71 6.46 0.23
CA GLN A 68 -5.93 7.70 0.09
C GLN A 68 -4.73 7.73 1.03
N HIS A 69 -4.91 7.28 2.28
CA HIS A 69 -3.84 7.17 3.26
C HIS A 69 -2.76 6.19 2.80
N PHE A 70 -3.15 5.02 2.30
CA PHE A 70 -2.24 4.02 1.75
C PHE A 70 -1.39 4.61 0.61
N TYR A 71 -2.03 5.24 -0.38
CA TYR A 71 -1.31 5.90 -1.48
C TYR A 71 -0.40 7.03 -1.00
N SER A 72 -0.77 7.76 0.06
CA SER A 72 0.09 8.80 0.63
C SER A 72 1.41 8.24 1.20
N LEU A 73 1.35 7.06 1.83
CA LEU A 73 2.53 6.37 2.37
C LEU A 73 3.40 5.80 1.24
N VAL A 74 2.78 5.25 0.20
CA VAL A 74 3.48 4.82 -1.02
C VAL A 74 4.21 6.01 -1.66
N LYS A 75 3.56 7.16 -1.84
CA LYS A 75 4.19 8.37 -2.40
C LYS A 75 5.40 8.83 -1.60
N LYS A 76 5.31 8.81 -0.25
CA LYS A 76 6.43 9.15 0.64
C LYS A 76 7.64 8.21 0.53
N ARG A 77 7.43 6.95 0.09
CA ARG A 77 8.52 5.99 -0.15
C ARG A 77 9.34 6.33 -1.40
N PHE A 78 8.77 7.03 -2.37
CA PHE A 78 9.43 7.38 -3.63
C PHE A 78 9.84 8.87 -3.73
N SER A 79 9.68 9.64 -2.65
CA SER A 79 10.10 11.04 -2.51
C SER A 79 11.46 11.20 -1.85
#